data_AF-A0A976LLS5-F1
#
_entry.id   AF-A0A976LLS5-F1
#
_cell.length_a   1.000
_cell.length_b   1.000
_cell.length_c   1.000
_cell.angle_alpha   90.00
_cell.angle_beta   90.00
_cell.angle_gamma   90.00
#
_symmetry.space_group_name_H-M   'P 1'
#
loop_
_entity.id
_entity.type
_entity.pdbx_description
1 polymer ?
#
loop_
_entity_poly.entity_id
_entity_poly.type
_entity_poly.pdbx_seq_one_letter_code
_entity_poly.pdbx_strand_id
1 'polypeptide(L)'
;MKKLAYTLLVLLFLTACSGGKNEKITYPVTAKGNVVDTIFGTPVPDPYRWLEDDMSDETAAWVKEQNLVTFAYLEKIPYRDKIKERLTNIYNYEKYGMPHREGEFIYFSKNDGLQNQYVLYRHMEGEDPEVFLDPNKFSADGTTSLREMG
;
A
#
# COMPACT_ATOMS: atom_id res chain seq x y z
N MET A 1 -10.41 19.12 52.97
CA MET A 1 -10.10 19.47 51.56
C MET A 1 -9.01 18.61 50.94
N LYS A 2 -7.82 18.49 51.56
CA LYS A 2 -6.72 17.64 51.02
C LYS A 2 -7.11 16.17 50.84
N LYS A 3 -7.80 15.55 51.81
CA LYS A 3 -8.27 14.15 51.71
C LYS A 3 -9.24 13.92 50.55
N LEU A 4 -10.10 14.90 50.25
CA LEU A 4 -11.07 14.88 49.14
C LEU A 4 -10.37 15.01 47.78
N ALA A 5 -9.31 15.83 47.71
CA ALA A 5 -8.47 15.97 46.53
C ALA A 5 -7.68 14.68 46.22
N TYR A 6 -7.17 13.98 47.24
CA TYR A 6 -6.52 12.68 47.05
C TYR A 6 -7.50 11.58 46.60
N THR A 7 -8.77 11.62 47.03
CA THR A 7 -9.78 10.65 46.56
C THR A 7 -10.16 10.88 45.10
N LEU A 8 -10.26 12.15 44.68
CA LEU A 8 -10.53 12.51 43.28
C LEU A 8 -9.38 12.11 42.34
N LEU A 9 -8.14 12.25 42.80
CA LEU A 9 -6.94 11.92 42.02
C LEU A 9 -6.80 10.40 41.78
N VAL A 10 -7.20 9.57 42.75
CA VAL A 10 -7.19 8.09 42.62
C VAL A 10 -8.30 7.60 41.69
N LEU A 11 -9.46 8.27 41.67
CA LEU A 11 -10.55 7.94 40.75
C LEU A 11 -10.19 8.21 39.28
N LEU A 12 -9.40 9.27 39.01
CA LEU A 12 -8.93 9.61 37.66
C LEU A 12 -7.91 8.59 37.10
N PHE A 13 -7.11 7.95 37.96
CA PHE A 13 -6.15 6.93 37.55
C PHE A 13 -6.82 5.60 37.17
N LEU A 14 -7.98 5.27 37.75
CA LEU A 14 -8.71 4.03 37.44
C LEU A 14 -9.40 4.07 36.06
N THR A 15 -9.67 5.26 35.51
CA THR A 15 -10.24 5.42 34.16
C THR A 15 -9.19 5.40 33.04
N ALA A 16 -7.89 5.45 33.35
CA ALA A 16 -6.82 5.47 32.34
C ALA A 16 -6.48 4.08 31.76
N CYS A 17 -7.02 3.01 32.36
CA CYS A 17 -6.86 1.63 31.88
C CYS A 17 -8.15 1.13 31.23
N SER A 18 -8.67 1.83 30.23
CA SER A 18 -9.58 1.21 29.28
C SER A 18 -8.74 0.38 28.30
N GLY A 19 -8.55 -0.90 28.62
CA GLY A 19 -8.06 -1.89 27.67
C GLY A 19 -8.86 -1.80 26.37
N GLY A 20 -8.15 -1.84 25.23
CA GLY A 20 -8.73 -1.65 23.91
C GLY A 20 -10.00 -2.48 23.76
N LYS A 21 -11.11 -1.82 23.39
CA LYS A 21 -12.34 -2.51 23.04
C LYS A 21 -12.00 -3.46 21.90
N ASN A 22 -12.08 -4.77 22.15
CA ASN A 22 -11.91 -5.78 21.13
C ASN A 22 -13.20 -5.76 20.29
N GLU A 23 -13.26 -4.82 19.36
CA GLU A 23 -14.43 -4.67 18.49
C GLU A 23 -14.50 -5.88 17.56
N LYS A 24 -15.59 -6.63 17.69
CA LYS A 24 -15.88 -7.76 16.82
C LYS A 24 -16.08 -7.23 15.40
N ILE A 25 -15.19 -7.64 14.49
CA ILE A 25 -15.32 -7.32 13.06
C ILE A 25 -16.41 -8.21 12.47
N THR A 26 -17.35 -7.60 11.74
CA THR A 26 -18.33 -8.31 10.92
C THR A 26 -17.81 -8.37 9.49
N TYR A 27 -17.49 -9.56 9.01
CA TYR A 27 -17.01 -9.77 7.65
C TYR A 27 -18.17 -9.83 6.64
N PRO A 28 -17.95 -9.46 5.37
CA PRO A 28 -18.92 -9.67 4.31
C PRO A 28 -19.23 -11.16 4.17
N VAL A 29 -20.50 -11.47 3.88
CA VAL A 29 -20.90 -12.84 3.57
C VAL A 29 -20.21 -13.26 2.27
N THR A 30 -19.49 -14.37 2.31
CA THR A 30 -18.83 -14.96 1.14
C THR A 30 -19.56 -16.25 0.80
N ALA A 31 -20.22 -16.29 -0.36
CA ALA A 31 -20.95 -17.46 -0.80
C ALA A 31 -20.01 -18.66 -0.94
N LYS A 32 -20.51 -19.85 -0.60
CA LYS A 32 -19.81 -21.12 -0.80
C LYS A 32 -20.49 -21.87 -1.93
N GLY A 33 -19.76 -22.05 -3.03
CA GLY A 33 -20.12 -22.94 -4.12
C GLY A 33 -19.91 -24.41 -3.77
N ASN A 34 -20.19 -25.26 -4.75
CA ASN A 34 -20.11 -26.71 -4.63
C ASN A 34 -19.09 -27.33 -5.60
N VAL A 35 -18.18 -26.53 -6.16
CA VAL A 35 -17.15 -27.03 -7.07
C VAL A 35 -16.21 -27.97 -6.32
N VAL A 36 -15.92 -29.12 -6.92
CA VAL A 36 -15.02 -30.14 -6.39
C VAL A 36 -14.19 -30.66 -7.55
N ASP A 37 -12.88 -30.48 -7.48
CA ASP A 37 -11.95 -31.08 -8.44
C ASP A 37 -11.60 -32.50 -8.01
N THR A 38 -11.14 -33.33 -8.95
CA THR A 38 -10.59 -34.66 -8.63
C THR A 38 -9.14 -34.74 -9.05
N ILE A 39 -8.24 -34.77 -8.07
CA ILE A 39 -6.78 -34.79 -8.29
C ILE A 39 -6.27 -36.18 -7.93
N PHE A 40 -5.76 -36.92 -8.92
CA PHE A 40 -5.32 -38.32 -8.77
C PHE A 40 -6.36 -39.23 -8.08
N GLY A 41 -7.63 -39.06 -8.42
CA GLY A 41 -8.75 -39.80 -7.83
C GLY A 41 -9.21 -39.29 -6.45
N THR A 42 -8.60 -38.25 -5.91
CA THR A 42 -9.01 -37.64 -4.64
C THR A 42 -9.89 -36.41 -4.89
N PRO A 43 -11.13 -36.35 -4.33
CA PRO A 43 -11.97 -35.17 -4.44
C PRO A 43 -11.44 -34.03 -3.55
N VAL A 44 -11.35 -32.82 -4.11
CA VAL A 44 -10.86 -31.60 -3.44
C VAL A 44 -11.90 -30.48 -3.63
N PRO A 45 -12.70 -30.16 -2.60
CA PRO A 45 -13.69 -29.08 -2.69
C PRO A 45 -13.04 -27.70 -2.79
N ASP A 46 -13.55 -26.88 -3.71
CA ASP A 46 -13.18 -25.48 -3.87
C ASP A 46 -14.43 -24.59 -3.79
N PRO A 47 -14.90 -24.28 -2.57
CA PRO A 47 -16.14 -23.53 -2.37
C PRO A 47 -16.05 -22.07 -2.84
N TYR A 48 -14.86 -21.56 -3.16
CA TYR A 48 -14.66 -20.17 -3.56
C TYR A 48 -14.17 -20.02 -4.99
N ARG A 49 -14.28 -21.08 -5.81
CA ARG A 49 -13.96 -21.06 -7.25
C ARG A 49 -14.53 -19.86 -8.00
N TRP A 50 -15.70 -19.36 -7.59
CA TRP A 50 -16.32 -18.19 -8.21
C TRP A 50 -15.49 -16.90 -8.08
N LEU A 51 -14.65 -16.78 -7.04
CA LEU A 51 -13.72 -15.66 -6.87
C LEU A 51 -12.54 -15.69 -7.86
N GLU A 52 -12.36 -16.77 -8.62
CA GLU A 52 -11.34 -16.85 -9.67
C GLU A 52 -11.75 -16.10 -10.94
N ASP A 53 -13.05 -15.80 -11.13
CA ASP A 53 -13.51 -14.95 -12.23
C ASP A 53 -13.36 -13.47 -11.81
N ASP A 54 -12.24 -12.89 -12.22
CA ASP A 54 -11.84 -11.50 -11.97
C ASP A 54 -12.62 -10.47 -12.79
N MET A 55 -13.41 -10.92 -13.78
CA MET A 55 -14.27 -10.06 -14.59
C MET A 55 -15.74 -10.09 -14.15
N SER A 56 -16.10 -10.95 -13.19
CA SER A 56 -17.48 -11.05 -12.70
C SER A 56 -17.88 -9.89 -11.78
N ASP A 57 -19.14 -9.45 -11.92
CA ASP A 57 -19.74 -8.45 -11.04
C ASP A 57 -19.79 -8.93 -9.57
N GLU A 58 -19.92 -10.25 -9.35
CA GLU A 58 -19.95 -10.84 -8.01
C GLU A 58 -18.60 -10.70 -7.30
N THR A 59 -17.50 -11.04 -7.98
CA THR A 59 -16.14 -10.86 -7.46
C THR A 59 -15.83 -9.38 -7.23
N ALA A 60 -16.19 -8.51 -8.18
CA ALA A 60 -15.99 -7.07 -8.04
C ALA A 60 -16.74 -6.50 -6.82
N ALA A 61 -18.00 -6.92 -6.60
CA ALA A 61 -18.79 -6.52 -5.43
C ALA A 61 -18.15 -7.05 -4.13
N TRP A 62 -17.71 -8.31 -4.11
CA TRP A 62 -17.05 -8.90 -2.95
C TRP A 62 -15.76 -8.15 -2.58
N VAL A 63 -14.90 -7.84 -3.57
CA VAL A 63 -13.67 -7.06 -3.35
C VAL A 63 -13.99 -5.69 -2.73
N LYS A 64 -15.03 -5.02 -3.22
CA LYS A 64 -15.47 -3.73 -2.68
C LYS A 64 -15.89 -3.85 -1.20
N GLU A 65 -16.71 -4.84 -0.86
CA GLU A 65 -17.17 -5.06 0.52
C GLU A 65 -16.01 -5.40 1.47
N GLN A 66 -15.04 -6.20 1.01
CA GLN A 66 -13.83 -6.51 1.80
C GLN A 66 -12.96 -5.26 2.03
N ASN A 67 -12.81 -4.41 1.00
CA ASN A 67 -12.11 -3.14 1.14
C ASN A 67 -12.80 -2.22 2.15
N LEU A 68 -14.14 -2.14 2.15
CA LEU A 68 -14.89 -1.34 3.13
C LEU A 68 -14.60 -1.79 4.57
N VAL A 69 -14.64 -3.10 4.86
CA VAL A 69 -14.31 -3.61 6.20
C VAL A 69 -12.85 -3.33 6.56
N THR A 70 -11.93 -3.49 5.62
CA THR A 70 -10.50 -3.25 5.83
C THR A 70 -10.22 -1.79 6.14
N PHE A 71 -10.69 -0.85 5.32
CA PHE A 71 -10.45 0.58 5.54
C PHE A 71 -11.18 1.09 6.79
N ALA A 72 -12.40 0.61 7.08
CA ALA A 72 -13.09 0.95 8.32
C ALA A 72 -12.33 0.48 9.57
N TYR A 73 -11.57 -0.61 9.49
CA TYR A 73 -10.68 -1.03 10.57
C TYR A 73 -9.40 -0.17 10.63
N LEU A 74 -8.74 0.06 9.49
CA LEU A 74 -7.50 0.84 9.42
C LEU A 74 -7.68 2.30 9.86
N GLU A 75 -8.84 2.90 9.56
CA GLU A 75 -9.19 4.28 9.95
C GLU A 75 -9.31 4.47 11.46
N LYS A 76 -9.56 3.39 12.22
CA LYS A 76 -9.61 3.44 13.70
C LYS A 76 -8.23 3.52 14.35
N ILE A 77 -7.15 3.29 13.60
CA ILE A 77 -5.79 3.26 14.15
C ILE A 77 -5.27 4.71 14.28
N PRO A 78 -5.19 5.28 15.50
CA PRO A 78 -4.99 6.71 15.71
C PRO A 78 -3.61 7.24 15.27
N TYR A 79 -2.66 6.34 15.03
CA TYR A 79 -1.29 6.66 14.61
C TYR A 79 -0.99 6.28 13.16
N ARG A 80 -1.97 5.80 12.39
CA ARG A 80 -1.77 5.41 10.98
C ARG A 80 -1.21 6.56 10.14
N ASP A 81 -1.79 7.75 10.27
CA ASP A 81 -1.35 8.91 9.49
C ASP A 81 0.04 9.40 9.92
N LYS A 82 0.39 9.29 11.22
CA LYS A 82 1.75 9.58 11.70
C LYS A 82 2.79 8.64 11.10
N ILE A 83 2.44 7.37 10.90
CA ILE A 83 3.31 6.40 10.22
C ILE A 83 3.46 6.80 8.75
N LYS A 84 2.35 7.10 8.06
CA LYS A 84 2.38 7.54 6.66
C LYS A 84 3.27 8.77 6.49
N GLU A 85 3.08 9.80 7.31
CA GLU A 85 3.89 11.03 7.28
C GLU A 85 5.37 10.75 7.54
N ARG A 86 5.69 9.94 8.56
CA ARG A 86 7.08 9.56 8.84
C ARG A 86 7.71 8.85 7.65
N LEU A 87 7.02 7.89 7.05
CA LEU A 87 7.50 7.16 5.88
C LEU A 87 7.71 8.11 4.70
N THR A 88 6.74 8.99 4.40
CA THR A 88 6.88 10.02 3.36
C THR A 88 8.11 10.89 3.59
N ASN A 89 8.33 11.37 4.81
CA ASN A 89 9.46 12.24 5.13
C ASN A 89 10.81 11.54 4.95
N ILE A 90 10.96 10.30 5.41
CA ILE A 90 12.23 9.56 5.25
C ILE A 90 12.44 9.05 3.81
N TYR A 91 11.38 8.94 3.02
CA TYR A 91 11.46 8.54 1.62
C TYR A 91 11.76 9.73 0.69
N ASN A 92 11.45 10.96 1.10
CA ASN A 92 11.63 12.18 0.32
C ASN A 92 13.08 12.67 0.31
N TYR A 93 13.93 11.97 -0.42
CA TYR A 93 15.32 12.36 -0.70
C TYR A 93 15.69 12.01 -2.15
N GLU A 94 16.64 12.73 -2.72
CA GLU A 94 17.11 12.45 -4.09
C GLU A 94 17.77 11.07 -4.18
N LYS A 95 17.40 10.32 -5.21
CA LYS A 95 17.91 8.96 -5.48
C LYS A 95 18.45 8.90 -6.90
N TYR A 96 19.61 8.29 -7.06
CA TYR A 96 20.25 8.08 -8.36
C TYR A 96 20.48 6.59 -8.59
N GLY A 97 20.17 6.12 -9.79
CA GLY A 97 20.59 4.81 -10.26
C GLY A 97 22.04 4.81 -10.71
N MET A 98 22.57 3.61 -10.96
CA MET A 98 23.93 3.47 -11.47
C MET A 98 24.00 4.00 -12.91
N PRO A 99 24.92 4.94 -13.21
CA PRO A 99 25.09 5.41 -14.58
C PRO A 99 25.67 4.30 -15.45
N HIS A 100 25.23 4.22 -16.71
CA HIS A 100 25.80 3.33 -17.72
C HIS A 100 25.99 4.11 -19.03
N ARG A 101 26.98 3.72 -19.82
CA ARG A 101 27.33 4.39 -21.07
C ARG A 101 26.83 3.57 -22.24
N GLU A 102 26.13 4.23 -23.17
CA GLU A 102 25.71 3.65 -24.45
C GLU A 102 25.98 4.69 -25.55
N GLY A 103 26.93 4.36 -26.43
CA GLY A 103 27.48 5.32 -27.39
C GLY A 103 28.13 6.54 -26.73
N GLU A 104 27.76 7.74 -27.18
CA GLU A 104 28.27 9.01 -26.66
C GLU A 104 27.59 9.46 -25.36
N PHE A 105 26.47 8.83 -24.99
CA PHE A 105 25.65 9.21 -23.85
C PHE A 105 25.93 8.34 -22.61
N ILE A 106 25.89 8.98 -21.45
CA ILE A 106 25.79 8.34 -20.14
C ILE A 106 24.35 8.49 -19.66
N TYR A 107 23.68 7.37 -19.43
CA TYR A 107 22.32 7.30 -18.94
C TYR A 107 22.30 7.00 -17.45
N PHE A 108 21.35 7.59 -16.72
CA PHE A 108 21.12 7.28 -15.32
C PHE A 108 19.67 7.58 -14.94
N SER A 109 19.13 6.82 -13.99
CA SER A 109 17.82 7.12 -13.42
C SER A 109 17.96 8.08 -12.23
N LYS A 110 16.99 8.98 -12.07
CA LYS A 110 16.88 9.90 -10.94
C LYS A 110 15.44 9.94 -10.43
N ASN A 111 15.27 10.03 -9.12
CA ASN A 111 14.01 10.36 -8.46
C ASN A 111 14.27 11.51 -7.49
N ASP A 112 13.49 12.59 -7.59
CA ASP A 112 13.67 13.79 -6.76
C ASP A 112 13.20 13.61 -5.30
N GLY A 113 12.56 12.49 -4.98
CA GLY A 113 12.09 12.17 -3.65
C GLY A 113 10.83 11.33 -3.66
N LEU A 114 9.76 11.90 -4.22
CA LEU A 114 8.39 11.37 -4.12
C LEU A 114 7.73 11.14 -5.48
N GLN A 115 8.48 11.24 -6.58
CA GLN A 115 7.99 10.81 -7.89
C GLN A 115 7.56 9.33 -7.85
N ASN A 116 6.43 9.02 -8.49
CA ASN A 116 5.88 7.66 -8.55
C ASN A 116 6.84 6.70 -9.26
N GLN A 117 7.48 7.17 -10.33
CA GLN A 117 8.44 6.43 -11.14
C GLN A 117 9.75 7.22 -11.26
N TYR A 118 10.89 6.52 -11.34
CA TYR A 118 12.16 7.15 -11.66
C TYR A 118 12.12 7.76 -13.06
N VAL A 119 12.69 8.96 -13.20
CA VAL A 119 12.90 9.63 -14.48
C VAL A 119 14.26 9.24 -15.02
N LEU A 120 14.32 8.97 -16.32
CA LEU A 120 15.55 8.61 -16.99
C LEU A 120 16.18 9.84 -17.61
N TYR A 121 17.44 10.09 -17.24
CA TYR A 121 18.27 11.17 -17.75
C TYR A 121 19.38 10.61 -18.63
N ARG A 122 19.93 11.48 -19.47
CA ARG A 122 21.17 11.23 -20.20
C ARG A 122 22.01 12.49 -20.29
N HIS A 123 23.30 12.33 -20.52
CA HIS A 123 24.20 13.44 -20.81
C HIS A 123 25.41 12.98 -21.63
N MET A 124 26.05 13.91 -22.34
CA MET A 124 27.40 13.70 -22.90
C MET A 124 28.46 14.16 -21.88
N GLU A 125 29.69 13.70 -22.08
CA GLU A 125 30.78 14.02 -21.15
C GLU A 125 31.12 15.51 -21.21
N GLY A 126 31.03 16.20 -20.05
CA GLY A 126 31.22 17.64 -19.95
C GLY A 126 29.95 18.48 -20.19
N GLU A 127 28.80 17.85 -20.44
CA GLU A 127 27.50 18.51 -20.59
C GLU A 127 26.56 18.23 -19.41
N ASP A 128 25.60 19.12 -19.20
CA ASP A 128 24.56 18.98 -18.17
C ASP A 128 23.54 17.88 -18.55
N PRO A 129 23.00 17.12 -17.58
CA PRO A 129 21.98 16.11 -17.86
C PRO A 129 20.64 16.66 -18.33
N GLU A 130 20.06 15.99 -19.32
CA GLU A 130 18.72 16.22 -19.83
C GLU A 130 17.78 15.03 -19.54
N VAL A 131 16.49 15.32 -19.41
CA VAL A 131 15.46 14.27 -19.32
C VAL A 131 15.36 13.57 -20.68
N PHE A 132 15.65 12.27 -20.70
CA PHE A 132 15.47 11.45 -21.88
C PHE A 132 14.06 10.83 -21.93
N LEU A 133 13.59 10.30 -20.79
CA LEU A 133 12.27 9.68 -20.70
C LEU A 133 11.69 9.81 -19.28
N ASP A 134 10.42 10.22 -19.20
CA ASP A 134 9.70 10.42 -17.93
C ASP A 134 8.46 9.51 -17.84
N PRO A 135 8.55 8.36 -17.14
CA PRO A 135 7.42 7.45 -16.98
C PRO A 135 6.24 8.04 -16.18
N ASN A 136 6.45 9.10 -15.39
CA ASN A 136 5.35 9.75 -14.66
C ASN A 136 4.34 10.41 -15.61
N LYS A 137 4.68 10.57 -16.89
CA LYS A 137 3.78 11.09 -17.93
C LYS A 137 3.00 10.00 -18.67
N PHE A 138 3.24 8.72 -18.39
CA PHE A 138 2.58 7.61 -19.10
C PHE A 138 1.16 7.33 -18.58
N SER A 139 0.87 7.73 -17.34
CA SER A 139 -0.43 7.52 -16.70
C SER A 139 -0.70 8.64 -15.69
N ALA A 140 -1.96 9.02 -15.52
CA ALA A 140 -2.34 10.11 -14.62
C ALA A 140 -2.05 9.81 -13.14
N ASP A 141 -2.03 8.53 -12.77
CA ASP A 141 -1.80 8.04 -11.40
C ASP A 141 -0.41 7.43 -11.20
N GLY A 142 0.43 7.40 -12.25
CA GLY A 142 1.79 6.84 -12.19
C GLY A 142 1.86 5.32 -12.10
N THR A 143 0.79 4.60 -12.46
CA THR A 143 0.73 3.12 -12.43
C THR A 143 1.37 2.44 -13.64
N THR A 144 1.66 3.17 -14.72
CA THR A 144 2.47 2.67 -15.84
C THR A 144 3.96 2.90 -15.58
N SER A 145 4.76 1.83 -15.61
CA SER A 145 6.19 1.86 -15.30
C SER A 145 7.08 1.47 -16.49
N LEU A 146 8.36 1.85 -16.41
CA LEU A 146 9.41 1.40 -17.31
C LEU A 146 10.11 0.19 -16.67
N ARG A 147 10.17 -0.95 -17.37
CA ARG A 147 10.70 -2.21 -16.81
C ARG A 147 12.23 -2.24 -16.75
N GLU A 148 12.88 -2.13 -17.90
CA GLU A 148 14.33 -2.19 -18.01
C GLU A 148 14.78 -1.32 -19.18
N MET A 149 15.94 -0.70 -19.01
CA MET A 149 16.71 -0.17 -20.11
C MET A 149 18.01 -0.97 -20.12
N GLY A 150 18.32 -1.58 -21.26
CA GLY A 150 19.35 -2.63 -21.41
C GLY A 150 20.76 -2.22 -21.04
#